data_AF-A0A8H5IY68-F1
#
_entry.id   AF-A0A8H5IY68-F1
#
_cell.length_a   1.000
_cell.length_b   1.000
_cell.length_c   1.000
_cell.angle_alpha   90.00
_cell.angle_beta   90.00
_cell.angle_gamma   90.00
#
_symmetry.space_group_name_H-M   'P 1'
#
loop_
_entity.id
_entity.type
_entity.pdbx_description
1 polymer ?
#
loop_
_entity_poly.entity_id
_entity_poly.type
_entity_poly.pdbx_seq_one_letter_code
_entity_poly.pdbx_strand_id
1 'polypeptide(L)'
;MALRPIFTATHPRACSTAFERVFMARRDILESVHEPFGDAFYYGPEILSDRFRNDTATREQSGFSQKTYKDVLNEVMDAGKDGKRIFIKDMAYYLMAPDNKPTKVAPSLGEEEPGNPTVLPLEVLKQFQFTFLIRHPRRAIPSYYRCTVPPLDEVTGFYDFMPNEAGYKELVRFFDFLIKENIVDKDNLVVIDADDLLDNPEKTIRLYCEKTGIDFKPEMLEWNDEDCNYATIAFQKWNGWHNDAIKSSALRPRTHHQTMTTESEDKEWTAKYGPEAQKVIRKTVEDNVADYEYLKQFALPI
;
A
#
# COMPACT_ATOMS: atom_id res chain seq x y z
N MET A 1 18.55 21.25 -4.15
CA MET A 1 17.13 21.11 -3.78
C MET A 1 16.90 19.68 -3.37
N ALA A 2 16.19 19.42 -2.28
CA ALA A 2 15.80 18.06 -1.92
C ALA A 2 14.93 17.48 -3.05
N LEU A 3 15.13 16.20 -3.39
CA LEU A 3 14.30 15.53 -4.39
C LEU A 3 12.86 15.44 -3.90
N ARG A 4 11.88 15.43 -4.83
CA ARG A 4 10.46 15.27 -4.50
C ARG A 4 10.21 14.03 -3.63
N PRO A 5 9.34 14.09 -2.61
CA PRO A 5 8.88 12.91 -1.86
C PRO A 5 8.48 11.77 -2.81
N ILE A 6 8.83 10.53 -2.48
CA ILE A 6 8.38 9.36 -3.23
C ILE A 6 7.08 8.86 -2.61
N PHE A 7 6.06 8.63 -3.44
CA PHE A 7 4.81 8.00 -3.03
C PHE A 7 4.68 6.66 -3.73
N THR A 8 4.90 5.58 -2.99
CA THR A 8 4.68 4.21 -3.46
C THR A 8 3.22 3.84 -3.23
N ALA A 9 2.41 3.95 -4.28
CA ALA A 9 1.01 3.59 -4.28
C ALA A 9 0.85 2.08 -4.46
N THR A 10 0.04 1.45 -3.60
CA THR A 10 -0.16 0.00 -3.62
C THR A 10 -1.58 -0.39 -3.26
N HIS A 11 -1.82 -1.70 -3.18
CA HIS A 11 -3.03 -2.32 -2.64
C HIS A 11 -2.66 -3.22 -1.46
N PRO A 12 -3.61 -3.66 -0.62
CA PRO A 12 -3.29 -4.50 0.52
C PRO A 12 -2.57 -5.77 0.11
N ARG A 13 -1.61 -6.17 0.94
CA ARG A 13 -0.90 -7.47 0.84
C ARG A 13 -0.03 -7.62 -0.42
N ALA A 14 0.38 -6.52 -1.04
CA ALA A 14 1.29 -6.50 -2.20
C ALA A 14 2.78 -6.71 -1.86
N CYS A 15 3.13 -7.26 -0.69
CA CYS A 15 4.51 -7.28 -0.15
C CYS A 15 5.10 -5.89 0.16
N SER A 16 4.25 -4.86 0.19
CA SER A 16 4.64 -3.45 0.35
C SER A 16 5.34 -3.13 1.67
N THR A 17 5.05 -3.82 2.76
CA THR A 17 5.77 -3.62 4.03
C THR A 17 7.19 -4.17 3.98
N ALA A 18 7.41 -5.34 3.35
CA ALA A 18 8.77 -5.86 3.16
C ALA A 18 9.57 -4.98 2.21
N PHE A 19 8.92 -4.44 1.18
CA PHE A 19 9.49 -3.44 0.29
C PHE A 19 9.85 -2.14 1.03
N GLU A 20 8.96 -1.63 1.88
CA GLU A 20 9.21 -0.44 2.69
C GLU A 20 10.38 -0.63 3.67
N ARG A 21 10.53 -1.82 4.28
CA ARG A 21 11.68 -2.13 5.15
C ARG A 21 13.03 -1.90 4.44
N VAL A 22 13.10 -2.16 3.14
CA VAL A 22 14.32 -1.92 2.34
C VAL A 22 14.73 -0.44 2.37
N PHE A 23 13.75 0.46 2.34
CA PHE A 23 13.99 1.91 2.37
C PHE A 23 14.14 2.44 3.79
N MET A 24 13.52 1.79 4.77
CA MET A 24 13.75 2.08 6.20
C MET A 24 15.17 1.74 6.66
N ALA A 25 15.92 0.92 5.92
CA ALA A 25 17.36 0.73 6.14
C ALA A 25 18.21 1.95 5.73
N ARG A 26 17.62 2.91 4.99
CA ARG A 26 18.28 4.15 4.54
C ARG A 26 17.91 5.37 5.37
N ARG A 27 17.83 5.22 6.69
CA ARG A 27 17.53 6.35 7.62
C ARG A 27 18.54 7.49 7.54
N ASP A 28 19.71 7.25 6.93
CA ASP A 28 20.74 8.25 6.63
C ASP A 28 20.26 9.30 5.61
N ILE A 29 19.34 8.94 4.71
CA ILE A 29 18.90 9.83 3.62
C ILE A 29 17.37 9.87 3.42
N LEU A 30 16.64 8.88 3.95
CA LEU A 30 15.20 8.75 3.82
C LEU A 30 14.48 8.88 5.16
N GLU A 31 13.30 9.50 5.12
CA GLU A 31 12.30 9.41 6.17
C GLU A 31 11.11 8.60 5.65
N SER A 32 10.86 7.43 6.23
CA SER A 32 9.80 6.52 5.78
C SER A 32 8.50 6.82 6.51
N VAL A 33 7.42 7.06 5.76
CA VAL A 33 6.08 7.35 6.31
C VAL A 33 5.12 6.23 5.90
N HIS A 34 4.64 5.51 6.92
CA HIS A 34 3.85 4.29 6.74
C HIS A 34 2.35 4.55 6.74
N GLU A 35 1.73 4.35 5.57
CA GLU A 35 0.28 4.41 5.36
C GLU A 35 -0.42 5.64 5.98
N PRO A 36 0.12 6.86 5.80
CA PRO A 36 -0.37 8.04 6.51
C PRO A 36 -1.83 8.36 6.20
N PHE A 37 -2.30 8.16 4.97
CA PHE A 37 -3.65 8.55 4.57
C PHE A 37 -4.74 7.62 5.09
N GLY A 38 -4.36 6.44 5.61
CA GLY A 38 -5.28 5.54 6.30
C GLY A 38 -5.92 6.18 7.54
N ASP A 39 -5.22 7.13 8.18
CA ASP A 39 -5.68 7.81 9.39
C ASP A 39 -6.96 8.60 9.13
N ALA A 40 -6.95 9.44 8.09
CA ALA A 40 -8.12 10.22 7.67
C ALA A 40 -9.17 9.33 6.98
N PHE A 41 -8.75 8.34 6.18
CA PHE A 41 -9.63 7.47 5.42
C PHE A 41 -10.55 6.60 6.30
N TYR A 42 -10.03 6.09 7.41
CA TYR A 42 -10.74 5.19 8.33
C TYR A 42 -11.33 5.89 9.55
N TYR A 43 -10.70 6.94 10.07
CA TYR A 43 -11.03 7.45 11.40
C TYR A 43 -11.41 8.92 11.43
N GLY A 44 -10.86 9.73 10.54
CA GLY A 44 -11.03 11.18 10.50
C GLY A 44 -12.47 11.67 10.27
N PRO A 45 -12.71 12.99 10.33
CA PRO A 45 -14.02 13.57 10.02
C PRO A 45 -14.35 13.51 8.51
N GLU A 46 -13.35 13.30 7.66
CA GLU A 46 -13.46 13.19 6.19
C GLU A 46 -13.49 11.72 5.71
N ILE A 47 -13.88 10.80 6.61
CA ILE A 47 -13.86 9.35 6.42
C ILE A 47 -14.57 8.89 5.13
N LEU A 48 -13.89 8.05 4.36
CA LEU A 48 -14.42 7.47 3.12
C LEU A 48 -14.83 6.00 3.28
N SER A 49 -14.16 5.23 4.14
CA SER A 49 -14.56 3.84 4.41
C SER A 49 -15.85 3.76 5.23
N ASP A 50 -16.64 2.72 4.99
CA ASP A 50 -17.79 2.38 5.82
C ASP A 50 -17.40 1.55 7.06
N ARG A 51 -16.18 0.99 7.09
CA ARG A 51 -15.69 0.05 8.11
C ARG A 51 -15.89 0.53 9.54
N PHE A 52 -15.50 1.78 9.83
CA PHE A 52 -15.61 2.37 11.16
C PHE A 52 -16.52 3.60 11.20
N ARG A 53 -17.28 3.87 10.12
CA ARG A 53 -18.08 5.09 9.97
C ARG A 53 -19.06 5.31 11.13
N ASN A 54 -19.67 4.22 11.60
CA ASN A 54 -20.65 4.22 12.68
C ASN A 54 -20.07 3.73 14.02
N ASP A 55 -18.75 3.51 14.10
CA ASP A 55 -18.06 3.06 15.31
C ASP A 55 -17.22 4.20 15.89
N THR A 56 -17.90 5.12 16.58
CA THR A 56 -17.24 6.28 17.21
C THR A 56 -16.18 5.87 18.23
N ALA A 57 -16.40 4.78 18.98
CA ALA A 57 -15.47 4.33 20.01
C ALA A 57 -14.13 3.90 19.41
N THR A 58 -14.14 3.08 18.35
CA THR A 58 -12.91 2.67 17.66
C THR A 58 -12.20 3.88 17.04
N ARG A 59 -12.95 4.83 16.46
CA ARG A 59 -12.38 6.06 15.89
C ARG A 59 -11.71 6.95 16.94
N GLU A 60 -12.32 7.09 18.12
CA GLU A 60 -11.73 7.85 19.23
C GLU A 60 -10.50 7.14 19.80
N GLN A 61 -10.58 5.82 20.00
CA GLN A 61 -9.48 5.02 20.52
C GLN A 61 -8.26 4.99 19.59
N SER A 62 -8.46 5.13 18.26
CA SER A 62 -7.35 5.18 17.30
C SER A 62 -6.47 6.43 17.46
N GLY A 63 -6.98 7.49 18.11
CA GLY A 63 -6.30 8.77 18.22
C GLY A 63 -6.39 9.64 16.96
N PHE A 64 -7.10 9.17 15.92
CA PHE A 64 -7.21 9.84 14.63
C PHE A 64 -8.62 10.35 14.31
N SER A 65 -9.58 10.31 15.26
CA SER A 65 -10.97 10.73 15.03
C SER A 65 -11.14 12.16 14.49
N GLN A 66 -10.18 13.04 14.78
CA GLN A 66 -10.16 14.43 14.34
C GLN A 66 -9.15 14.70 13.20
N LYS A 67 -8.45 13.68 12.70
CA LYS A 67 -7.38 13.83 11.71
C LYS A 67 -7.96 14.06 10.31
N THR A 68 -7.76 15.24 9.74
CA THR A 68 -8.16 15.54 8.35
C THR A 68 -7.08 15.11 7.35
N TYR A 69 -7.42 15.02 6.06
CA TYR A 69 -6.43 14.80 5.01
C TYR A 69 -5.37 15.91 4.95
N LYS A 70 -5.74 17.15 5.27
CA LYS A 70 -4.78 18.26 5.40
C LYS A 70 -3.78 18.05 6.53
N ASP A 71 -4.24 17.60 7.69
CA ASP A 71 -3.35 17.34 8.84
C ASP A 71 -2.34 16.23 8.49
N VAL A 72 -2.82 15.15 7.87
CA VAL A 72 -1.96 14.06 7.36
C VAL A 72 -0.92 14.60 6.38
N LEU A 73 -1.33 15.40 5.39
CA LEU A 73 -0.42 15.98 4.40
C LEU A 73 0.64 16.88 5.07
N ASN A 74 0.24 17.71 6.02
CA ASN A 74 1.18 18.57 6.75
C ASN A 74 2.20 17.73 7.53
N GLU A 75 1.76 16.67 8.22
CA GLU A 75 2.64 15.76 8.98
C GLU A 75 3.64 15.04 8.07
N VAL A 76 3.18 14.57 6.90
CA VAL A 76 4.05 13.97 5.87
C VAL A 76 5.13 14.96 5.42
N MET A 77 4.74 16.18 5.07
CA MET A 77 5.69 17.19 4.58
C MET A 77 6.63 17.68 5.69
N ASP A 78 6.16 17.71 6.93
CA ASP A 78 6.94 18.08 8.10
C ASP A 78 8.01 17.04 8.45
N ALA A 79 7.75 15.75 8.20
CA ALA A 79 8.74 14.68 8.39
C ALA A 79 10.01 14.88 7.53
N GLY A 80 9.91 15.60 6.42
CA GLY A 80 11.06 15.91 5.54
C GLY A 80 11.88 17.15 5.93
N LYS A 81 11.47 17.90 6.98
CA LYS A 81 12.11 19.20 7.34
C LYS A 81 13.58 19.07 7.77
N ASP A 82 14.00 17.89 8.21
CA ASP A 82 15.39 17.61 8.61
C ASP A 82 16.33 17.36 7.41
N GLY A 83 15.84 17.57 6.17
CA GLY A 83 16.63 17.48 4.93
C GLY A 83 16.69 16.09 4.31
N LYS A 84 16.10 15.07 4.97
CA LYS A 84 15.89 13.75 4.39
C LYS A 84 14.78 13.78 3.34
N ARG A 85 14.90 12.91 2.34
CA ARG A 85 13.84 12.72 1.35
C ARG A 85 12.75 11.82 1.93
N ILE A 86 11.50 12.22 1.80
CA ILE A 86 10.38 11.42 2.28
C ILE A 86 10.13 10.23 1.34
N PHE A 87 9.92 9.05 1.91
CA PHE A 87 9.44 7.84 1.24
C PHE A 87 8.12 7.39 1.85
N ILE A 88 7.04 7.49 1.10
CA ILE A 88 5.69 7.11 1.54
C ILE A 88 5.36 5.75 0.93
N LYS A 89 4.83 4.86 1.76
CA LYS A 89 4.12 3.66 1.28
C LYS A 89 2.67 3.80 1.69
N ASP A 90 1.76 3.78 0.71
CA ASP A 90 0.34 3.93 1.01
C ASP A 90 -0.58 3.21 0.03
N MET A 91 -1.79 2.93 0.49
CA MET A 91 -2.85 2.32 -0.32
C MET A 91 -3.48 3.37 -1.21
N ALA A 92 -3.56 3.11 -2.52
CA ALA A 92 -4.20 4.05 -3.45
C ALA A 92 -5.68 4.31 -3.11
N TYR A 93 -6.38 3.31 -2.58
CA TYR A 93 -7.79 3.44 -2.21
C TYR A 93 -8.01 4.38 -1.01
N TYR A 94 -7.00 4.67 -0.18
CA TYR A 94 -7.17 5.66 0.90
C TYR A 94 -7.42 7.07 0.37
N LEU A 95 -7.15 7.31 -0.91
CA LEU A 95 -7.37 8.60 -1.55
C LEU A 95 -8.73 8.68 -2.27
N MET A 96 -9.58 7.64 -2.22
CA MET A 96 -10.78 7.56 -3.04
C MET A 96 -11.98 6.99 -2.31
N ALA A 97 -13.19 7.38 -2.73
CA ALA A 97 -14.41 6.75 -2.25
C ALA A 97 -14.53 5.32 -2.82
N PRO A 98 -14.96 4.35 -2.00
CA PRO A 98 -15.10 2.95 -2.43
C PRO A 98 -16.24 2.78 -3.45
N ASP A 99 -16.32 1.59 -4.05
CA ASP A 99 -17.41 1.17 -4.96
C ASP A 99 -17.54 2.04 -6.24
N ASN A 100 -16.46 2.70 -6.67
CA ASN A 100 -16.47 3.67 -7.78
C ASN A 100 -17.39 4.87 -7.56
N LYS A 101 -17.75 5.16 -6.30
CA LYS A 101 -18.42 6.41 -5.96
C LYS A 101 -17.53 7.59 -6.39
N PRO A 102 -18.11 8.71 -6.84
CA PRO A 102 -17.33 9.92 -7.11
C PRO A 102 -16.58 10.35 -5.85
N THR A 103 -15.27 10.55 -5.97
CA THR A 103 -14.45 11.16 -4.93
C THR A 103 -14.42 12.67 -5.17
N LYS A 104 -14.50 13.46 -4.11
CA LYS A 104 -14.23 14.90 -4.14
C LYS A 104 -12.91 15.18 -3.44
N VAL A 105 -12.25 16.28 -3.81
CA VAL A 105 -11.17 16.87 -3.01
C VAL A 105 -11.66 16.99 -1.56
N ALA A 106 -10.81 16.58 -0.61
CA ALA A 106 -11.16 16.66 0.81
C ALA A 106 -11.49 18.11 1.18
N PRO A 107 -12.59 18.38 1.94
CA PRO A 107 -12.96 19.73 2.35
C PRO A 107 -11.82 20.52 3.01
N SER A 108 -10.93 19.85 3.74
CA SER A 108 -9.75 20.44 4.38
C SER A 108 -8.66 20.90 3.40
N LEU A 109 -8.64 20.36 2.18
CA LEU A 109 -7.61 20.59 1.16
C LEU A 109 -8.02 21.58 0.06
N GLY A 110 -9.30 21.97 -0.02
CA GLY A 110 -9.73 23.04 -0.92
C GLY A 110 -11.08 22.78 -1.58
N GLU A 111 -11.30 23.47 -2.69
CA GLU A 111 -12.52 23.35 -3.49
C GLU A 111 -12.51 22.12 -4.41
N GLU A 112 -13.68 21.79 -4.96
CA GLU A 112 -13.87 20.65 -5.86
C GLU A 112 -13.08 20.83 -7.16
N GLU A 113 -12.40 19.77 -7.59
CA GLU A 113 -11.61 19.73 -8.84
C GLU A 113 -12.23 18.69 -9.78
N PRO A 114 -13.08 19.11 -10.75
CA PRO A 114 -13.80 18.18 -11.62
C PRO A 114 -12.86 17.23 -12.39
N GLY A 115 -13.15 15.94 -12.33
CA GLY A 115 -12.37 14.91 -13.02
C GLY A 115 -11.17 14.37 -12.24
N ASN A 116 -10.86 14.93 -11.06
CA ASN A 116 -9.93 14.34 -10.11
C ASN A 116 -10.61 13.17 -9.34
N PRO A 117 -10.12 11.93 -9.46
CA PRO A 117 -10.71 10.79 -8.77
C PRO A 117 -10.26 10.67 -7.31
N THR A 118 -9.50 11.63 -6.78
CA THR A 118 -8.85 11.58 -5.47
C THR A 118 -9.28 12.72 -4.55
N VAL A 119 -9.01 12.54 -3.25
CA VAL A 119 -9.16 13.59 -2.22
C VAL A 119 -8.07 14.65 -2.25
N LEU A 120 -6.96 14.40 -2.95
CA LEU A 120 -5.82 15.32 -3.00
C LEU A 120 -5.93 16.22 -4.25
N PRO A 121 -5.84 17.54 -4.13
CA PRO A 121 -5.79 18.44 -5.29
C PRO A 121 -4.65 18.10 -6.26
N LEU A 122 -4.80 18.39 -7.55
CA LEU A 122 -3.77 18.13 -8.55
C LEU A 122 -2.41 18.77 -8.20
N GLU A 123 -2.42 19.99 -7.67
CA GLU A 123 -1.20 20.70 -7.24
C GLU A 123 -0.50 20.04 -6.04
N VAL A 124 -1.23 19.27 -5.23
CA VAL A 124 -0.63 18.43 -4.18
C VAL A 124 0.02 17.22 -4.81
N LEU A 125 -0.69 16.51 -5.71
CA LEU A 125 -0.17 15.32 -6.37
C LEU A 125 1.14 15.61 -7.14
N LYS A 126 1.25 16.75 -7.82
CA LYS A 126 2.47 17.17 -8.56
C LYS A 126 3.74 17.24 -7.70
N GLN A 127 3.61 17.38 -6.38
CA GLN A 127 4.73 17.47 -5.45
C GLN A 127 5.43 16.12 -5.25
N PHE A 128 4.79 15.00 -5.60
CA PHE A 128 5.32 13.65 -5.39
C PHE A 128 5.93 13.06 -6.66
N GLN A 129 6.91 12.17 -6.49
CA GLN A 129 7.29 11.17 -7.48
C GLN A 129 6.52 9.88 -7.16
N PHE A 130 5.63 9.46 -8.05
CA PHE A 130 4.84 8.24 -7.83
C PHE A 130 5.55 6.99 -8.35
N THR A 131 5.43 5.91 -7.58
CA THR A 131 5.80 4.55 -7.97
C THR A 131 4.66 3.61 -7.56
N PHE A 132 4.63 2.42 -8.13
CA PHE A 132 3.54 1.47 -7.91
C PHE A 132 4.09 0.10 -7.54
N LEU A 133 3.40 -0.59 -6.64
CA LEU A 133 3.70 -1.97 -6.27
C LEU A 133 2.43 -2.80 -6.33
N ILE A 134 2.47 -3.83 -7.18
CA ILE A 134 1.34 -4.71 -7.46
C ILE A 134 1.67 -6.16 -7.10
N ARG A 135 0.65 -6.96 -6.84
CA ARG A 135 0.79 -8.40 -6.62
C ARG A 135 -0.44 -9.12 -7.15
N HIS A 136 -0.24 -10.30 -7.74
CA HIS A 136 -1.34 -11.09 -8.27
C HIS A 136 -2.44 -11.33 -7.19
N PRO A 137 -3.74 -11.09 -7.51
CA PRO A 137 -4.86 -11.27 -6.57
C PRO A 137 -4.93 -12.63 -5.89
N ARG A 138 -4.59 -13.72 -6.59
CA ARG A 138 -4.49 -15.10 -6.07
C ARG A 138 -3.58 -15.23 -4.84
N ARG A 139 -2.66 -14.28 -4.63
CA ARG A 139 -1.75 -14.23 -3.48
C ARG A 139 -2.21 -13.20 -2.45
N ALA A 140 -2.62 -12.02 -2.91
CA ALA A 140 -2.97 -10.91 -2.04
C ALA A 140 -4.32 -11.10 -1.33
N ILE A 141 -5.36 -11.49 -2.05
CA ILE A 141 -6.74 -11.61 -1.52
C ILE A 141 -6.86 -12.66 -0.40
N PRO A 142 -6.41 -13.92 -0.54
CA PRO A 142 -6.47 -14.88 0.56
C PRO A 142 -5.58 -14.47 1.75
N SER A 143 -4.51 -13.70 1.52
CA SER A 143 -3.74 -13.10 2.62
C SER A 143 -4.48 -11.95 3.29
N TYR A 144 -5.29 -11.19 2.56
CA TYR A 144 -6.10 -10.10 3.12
C TYR A 144 -7.23 -10.71 3.95
N TYR A 145 -7.95 -11.68 3.40
CA TYR A 145 -8.98 -12.42 4.11
C TYR A 145 -8.47 -13.02 5.43
N ARG A 146 -7.25 -13.58 5.44
CA ARG A 146 -6.60 -14.08 6.67
C ARG A 146 -6.50 -13.03 7.78
N CYS A 147 -6.33 -11.76 7.43
CA CYS A 147 -6.21 -10.64 8.39
C CYS A 147 -7.57 -10.19 8.94
N THR A 148 -8.67 -10.70 8.41
CA THR A 148 -10.03 -10.33 8.81
C THR A 148 -10.81 -11.48 9.43
N VAL A 149 -10.14 -12.52 9.89
CA VAL A 149 -10.75 -13.70 10.52
C VAL A 149 -9.91 -14.20 11.70
N PRO A 150 -10.49 -15.01 12.62
CA PRO A 150 -9.76 -15.53 13.77
C PRO A 150 -8.53 -16.37 13.39
N PRO A 151 -7.45 -16.29 14.20
CA PRO A 151 -7.31 -15.46 15.41
C PRO A 151 -6.79 -14.04 15.14
N LEU A 152 -6.62 -13.64 13.88
CA LEU A 152 -5.88 -12.42 13.54
C LEU A 152 -6.76 -11.16 13.60
N ASP A 153 -8.06 -11.30 13.37
CA ASP A 153 -9.06 -10.23 13.54
C ASP A 153 -9.07 -9.61 14.94
N GLU A 154 -8.83 -10.40 15.99
CA GLU A 154 -8.69 -9.90 17.37
C GLU A 154 -7.53 -8.91 17.52
N VAL A 155 -6.46 -9.08 16.72
CA VAL A 155 -5.27 -8.21 16.76
C VAL A 155 -5.40 -7.05 15.77
N THR A 156 -5.95 -7.31 14.59
CA THR A 156 -6.09 -6.28 13.56
C THR A 156 -7.23 -5.32 13.86
N GLY A 157 -8.27 -5.77 14.58
CA GLY A 157 -9.52 -5.04 14.76
C GLY A 157 -10.41 -5.03 13.51
N PHE A 158 -10.09 -5.86 12.50
CA PHE A 158 -10.84 -5.95 11.25
C PHE A 158 -11.63 -7.25 11.27
N TYR A 159 -12.90 -7.18 11.64
CA TYR A 159 -13.74 -8.39 11.81
C TYR A 159 -14.47 -8.82 10.54
N ASP A 160 -14.47 -7.97 9.52
CA ASP A 160 -15.15 -8.23 8.25
C ASP A 160 -14.21 -8.04 7.06
N PHE A 161 -14.26 -9.00 6.15
CA PHE A 161 -13.63 -8.89 4.84
C PHE A 161 -14.46 -7.96 3.95
N MET A 162 -13.86 -6.88 3.46
CA MET A 162 -14.51 -5.91 2.57
C MET A 162 -13.90 -6.01 1.16
N PRO A 163 -14.57 -6.65 0.19
CA PRO A 163 -14.02 -6.80 -1.17
C PRO A 163 -13.67 -5.46 -1.85
N ASN A 164 -14.37 -4.38 -1.50
CA ASN A 164 -14.11 -3.04 -2.04
C ASN A 164 -12.85 -2.37 -1.47
N GLU A 165 -12.18 -2.98 -0.47
CA GLU A 165 -10.86 -2.57 0.01
C GLU A 165 -9.74 -3.44 -0.62
N ALA A 166 -10.05 -4.30 -1.59
CA ALA A 166 -9.03 -5.03 -2.36
C ALA A 166 -8.09 -4.08 -3.13
N GLY A 167 -8.58 -2.90 -3.54
CA GLY A 167 -7.78 -1.74 -3.94
C GLY A 167 -7.17 -1.77 -5.34
N TYR A 168 -7.37 -2.82 -6.14
CA TYR A 168 -6.78 -2.90 -7.49
C TYR A 168 -7.39 -1.88 -8.44
N LYS A 169 -8.72 -1.77 -8.43
CA LYS A 169 -9.44 -0.83 -9.29
C LYS A 169 -9.10 0.62 -8.98
N GLU A 170 -8.98 0.96 -7.69
CA GLU A 170 -8.54 2.28 -7.24
C GLU A 170 -7.10 2.54 -7.65
N LEU A 171 -6.21 1.55 -7.59
CA LEU A 171 -4.83 1.66 -8.04
C LEU A 171 -4.76 1.95 -9.56
N VAL A 172 -5.57 1.25 -10.38
CA VAL A 172 -5.70 1.52 -11.83
C VAL A 172 -6.20 2.94 -12.08
N ARG A 173 -7.30 3.35 -11.42
CA ARG A 173 -7.85 4.70 -11.57
C ARG A 173 -6.84 5.77 -11.20
N PHE A 174 -6.04 5.54 -10.14
CA PHE A 174 -5.00 6.47 -9.73
C PHE A 174 -3.90 6.56 -10.78
N PHE A 175 -3.41 5.41 -11.22
CA PHE A 175 -2.36 5.28 -12.22
C PHE A 175 -2.73 6.01 -13.53
N ASP A 176 -3.92 5.72 -14.06
CA ASP A 176 -4.41 6.34 -15.30
C ASP A 176 -4.58 7.85 -15.16
N PHE A 177 -5.07 8.32 -14.01
CA PHE A 177 -5.23 9.74 -13.74
C PHE A 177 -3.88 10.45 -13.70
N LEU A 178 -2.89 9.90 -12.98
CA LEU A 178 -1.55 10.47 -12.88
C LEU A 178 -0.86 10.56 -14.25
N ILE A 179 -1.09 9.59 -15.11
CA ILE A 179 -0.63 9.60 -16.50
C ILE A 179 -1.36 10.67 -17.32
N LYS A 180 -2.70 10.69 -17.26
CA LYS A 180 -3.54 11.63 -18.02
C LYS A 180 -3.18 13.09 -17.72
N GLU A 181 -2.89 13.39 -16.45
CA GLU A 181 -2.51 14.73 -16.00
C GLU A 181 -0.99 15.01 -16.14
N ASN A 182 -0.23 14.10 -16.77
CA ASN A 182 1.22 14.21 -16.97
C ASN A 182 2.02 14.40 -15.67
N ILE A 183 1.52 13.86 -14.54
CA ILE A 183 2.25 13.83 -13.28
C ILE A 183 3.30 12.72 -13.30
N VAL A 184 2.94 11.59 -13.93
CA VAL A 184 3.85 10.48 -14.19
C VAL A 184 4.04 10.35 -15.70
N ASP A 185 5.30 10.31 -16.11
CA ASP A 185 5.69 10.10 -17.49
C ASP A 185 5.56 8.62 -17.85
N LYS A 186 4.84 8.33 -18.94
CA LYS A 186 4.64 6.96 -19.45
C LYS A 186 5.96 6.26 -19.76
N ASP A 187 6.98 7.00 -20.20
CA ASP A 187 8.27 6.42 -20.57
C ASP A 187 9.15 6.14 -19.33
N ASN A 188 8.77 6.66 -18.17
CA ASN A 188 9.51 6.56 -16.91
C ASN A 188 8.66 6.00 -15.76
N LEU A 189 7.65 5.19 -16.08
CA LEU A 189 6.84 4.49 -15.09
C LEU A 189 7.69 3.54 -14.24
N VAL A 190 7.39 3.51 -12.94
CA VAL A 190 8.02 2.60 -11.98
C VAL A 190 6.93 1.74 -11.37
N VAL A 191 6.68 0.58 -11.97
CA VAL A 191 5.74 -0.42 -11.45
C VAL A 191 6.52 -1.68 -11.10
N ILE A 192 6.45 -2.09 -9.84
CA ILE A 192 7.07 -3.32 -9.34
C ILE A 192 6.00 -4.39 -9.22
N ASP A 193 6.24 -5.55 -9.83
CA ASP A 193 5.49 -6.76 -9.51
C ASP A 193 6.13 -7.48 -8.31
N ALA A 194 5.31 -7.89 -7.35
CA ALA A 194 5.78 -8.50 -6.13
C ALA A 194 6.37 -9.91 -6.33
N ASP A 195 5.97 -10.65 -7.38
CA ASP A 195 6.62 -11.94 -7.67
C ASP A 195 8.05 -11.70 -8.20
N ASP A 196 8.25 -10.71 -9.09
CA ASP A 196 9.58 -10.33 -9.57
C ASP A 196 10.49 -9.84 -8.41
N LEU A 197 9.93 -9.03 -7.50
CA LEU A 197 10.63 -8.60 -6.28
C LEU A 197 11.05 -9.77 -5.41
N LEU A 198 10.18 -10.77 -5.23
CA LEU A 198 10.46 -11.92 -4.37
C LEU A 198 11.40 -12.93 -5.03
N ASP A 199 11.41 -13.03 -6.35
CA ASP A 199 12.33 -13.89 -7.11
C ASP A 199 13.72 -13.26 -7.22
N ASN A 200 13.79 -11.95 -7.48
CA ASN A 200 15.02 -11.22 -7.75
C ASN A 200 15.10 -9.90 -6.95
N PRO A 201 15.15 -9.95 -5.60
CA PRO A 201 15.06 -8.76 -4.76
C PRO A 201 16.16 -7.74 -5.02
N GLU A 202 17.42 -8.17 -5.09
CA GLU A 202 18.52 -7.22 -5.33
C GLU A 202 18.41 -6.52 -6.68
N LYS A 203 18.12 -7.28 -7.75
CA LYS A 203 17.96 -6.72 -9.09
C LYS A 203 16.80 -5.72 -9.14
N THR A 204 15.67 -6.09 -8.54
CA THR A 204 14.48 -5.23 -8.46
C THR A 204 14.76 -3.94 -7.70
N ILE A 205 15.36 -4.03 -6.51
CA ILE A 205 15.66 -2.86 -5.68
C ILE A 205 16.72 -1.97 -6.35
N ARG A 206 17.76 -2.53 -6.99
CA ARG A 206 18.74 -1.75 -7.75
C ARG A 206 18.08 -0.93 -8.85
N LEU A 207 17.21 -1.54 -9.64
CA LEU A 207 16.51 -0.85 -10.73
C LEU A 207 15.53 0.20 -10.20
N TYR A 208 14.81 -0.10 -9.10
CA TYR A 208 13.95 0.88 -8.44
C TYR A 208 14.75 2.09 -7.95
N CYS A 209 15.89 1.86 -7.31
CA CYS A 209 16.81 2.90 -6.83
C CYS A 209 17.30 3.78 -7.98
N GLU A 210 17.74 3.18 -9.09
CA GLU A 210 18.14 3.91 -10.31
C GLU A 210 17.02 4.81 -10.83
N LYS A 211 15.81 4.27 -11.01
CA LYS A 211 14.65 5.02 -11.53
C LYS A 211 14.14 6.11 -10.59
N THR A 212 14.37 5.96 -9.29
CA THR A 212 13.93 6.94 -8.28
C THR A 212 15.03 7.89 -7.84
N GLY A 213 16.28 7.69 -8.26
CA GLY A 213 17.42 8.49 -7.81
C GLY A 213 17.78 8.24 -6.33
N ILE A 214 17.50 7.04 -5.82
CA ILE A 214 18.01 6.57 -4.52
C ILE A 214 19.33 5.85 -4.78
N ASP A 215 20.35 6.14 -3.98
CA ASP A 215 21.60 5.38 -4.03
C ASP A 215 21.36 3.95 -3.52
N PHE A 216 21.73 2.91 -4.28
CA PHE A 216 21.55 1.54 -3.81
C PHE A 216 22.69 1.12 -2.88
N LYS A 217 22.34 0.49 -1.75
CA LYS A 217 23.29 -0.15 -0.83
C LYS A 217 22.87 -1.60 -0.59
N PRO A 218 23.78 -2.60 -0.66
CA PRO A 218 23.44 -4.00 -0.38
C PRO A 218 22.77 -4.20 0.99
N GLU A 219 23.17 -3.39 1.98
CA GLU A 219 22.62 -3.36 3.34
C GLU A 219 21.14 -2.97 3.37
N MET A 220 20.56 -2.48 2.27
CA MET A 220 19.12 -2.25 2.18
C MET A 220 18.32 -3.56 2.24
N LEU A 221 18.93 -4.70 1.92
CA LEU A 221 18.27 -6.01 1.89
C LEU A 221 18.43 -6.81 3.18
N GLU A 222 19.22 -6.33 4.14
CA GLU A 222 19.51 -6.99 5.40
C GLU A 222 19.39 -6.00 6.55
N TRP A 223 18.82 -6.40 7.67
CA TRP A 223 18.57 -5.47 8.76
C TRP A 223 18.82 -6.11 10.12
N ASN A 224 19.37 -5.29 11.02
CA ASN A 224 19.82 -5.71 12.35
C ASN A 224 18.72 -5.53 13.41
N ASP A 225 19.06 -5.76 14.68
CA ASP A 225 18.10 -5.64 15.79
C ASP A 225 17.58 -4.21 15.99
N GLU A 226 18.41 -3.19 15.76
CA GLU A 226 17.99 -1.79 15.85
C GLU A 226 16.96 -1.46 14.75
N ASP A 227 17.21 -1.92 13.53
CA ASP A 227 16.28 -1.78 12.42
C ASP A 227 14.95 -2.51 12.68
N CYS A 228 15.00 -3.70 13.30
CA CYS A 228 13.81 -4.44 13.70
C CYS A 228 13.00 -3.72 14.77
N ASN A 229 13.67 -3.12 15.76
CA ASN A 229 13.02 -2.34 16.81
C ASN A 229 12.36 -1.09 16.23
N TYR A 230 13.06 -0.37 15.36
CA TYR A 230 12.52 0.79 14.66
C TYR A 230 11.28 0.41 13.82
N ALA A 231 11.37 -0.65 13.02
CA ALA A 231 10.25 -1.13 12.20
C ALA A 231 9.06 -1.59 13.05
N THR A 232 9.31 -2.22 14.20
CA THR A 232 8.25 -2.63 15.12
C THR A 232 7.46 -1.43 15.61
N ILE A 233 8.12 -0.31 15.93
CA ILE A 233 7.48 0.93 16.37
C ILE A 233 6.73 1.59 15.21
N ALA A 234 7.37 1.73 14.04
CA ALA A 234 6.79 2.38 12.87
C ALA A 234 5.51 1.69 12.36
N PHE A 235 5.41 0.36 12.51
CA PHE A 235 4.27 -0.42 12.04
C PHE A 235 3.19 -0.70 13.09
N GLN A 236 3.30 -0.16 14.31
CA GLN A 236 2.33 -0.40 15.41
C GLN A 236 0.89 -0.05 15.05
N LYS A 237 0.71 1.00 14.23
CA LYS A 237 -0.61 1.48 13.80
C LYS A 237 -1.49 0.37 13.20
N TRP A 238 -0.89 -0.51 12.42
CA TRP A 238 -1.58 -1.62 11.75
C TRP A 238 -1.09 -2.96 12.32
N ASN A 239 -1.26 -3.13 13.63
CA ASN A 239 -0.84 -4.35 14.32
C ASN A 239 -1.54 -5.59 13.72
N GLY A 240 -0.84 -6.72 13.67
CA GLY A 240 -1.33 -7.95 13.04
C GLY A 240 -1.19 -8.01 11.52
N TRP A 241 -1.11 -6.87 10.82
CA TRP A 241 -0.94 -6.84 9.36
C TRP A 241 0.50 -7.14 8.92
N HIS A 242 1.48 -6.81 9.76
CA HIS A 242 2.89 -6.72 9.37
C HIS A 242 3.80 -7.79 9.98
N ASN A 243 3.24 -8.77 10.69
CA ASN A 243 3.97 -9.75 11.48
C ASN A 243 5.10 -10.47 10.72
N ASP A 244 4.82 -10.92 9.49
CA ASP A 244 5.81 -11.63 8.66
C ASP A 244 6.97 -10.70 8.29
N ALA A 245 6.66 -9.45 7.96
CA ALA A 245 7.64 -8.44 7.62
C ALA A 245 8.41 -7.95 8.84
N ILE A 246 7.81 -7.86 10.04
CA ILE A 246 8.50 -7.42 11.27
C ILE A 246 9.50 -8.48 11.74
N LYS A 247 9.14 -9.77 11.64
CA LYS A 247 9.96 -10.89 12.15
C LYS A 247 11.12 -11.31 11.23
N SER A 248 11.14 -10.87 9.99
CA SER A 248 12.25 -11.15 9.09
C SER A 248 13.50 -10.36 9.48
N SER A 249 14.67 -10.79 9.01
CA SER A 249 15.98 -10.12 9.14
C SER A 249 16.59 -9.69 7.79
N ALA A 250 15.96 -10.08 6.68
CA ALA A 250 16.39 -9.73 5.32
C ALA A 250 15.26 -9.94 4.31
N LEU A 251 15.36 -9.27 3.14
CA LEU A 251 14.57 -9.56 1.94
C LEU A 251 15.40 -10.46 1.03
N ARG A 252 15.10 -11.77 1.08
CA ARG A 252 15.84 -12.80 0.34
C ARG A 252 15.00 -13.37 -0.80
N PRO A 253 15.66 -13.87 -1.87
CA PRO A 253 14.98 -14.62 -2.92
C PRO A 253 14.15 -15.75 -2.32
N ARG A 254 12.92 -15.94 -2.78
CA ARG A 254 12.09 -17.05 -2.32
C ARG A 254 12.69 -18.38 -2.79
N THR A 255 12.66 -19.38 -1.92
CA THR A 255 13.21 -20.72 -2.22
C THR A 255 12.23 -21.62 -2.97
N HIS A 256 10.94 -21.30 -2.94
CA HIS A 256 9.89 -22.08 -3.59
C HIS A 256 8.98 -21.19 -4.43
N HIS A 257 8.93 -21.47 -5.72
CA HIS A 257 7.95 -20.89 -6.63
C HIS A 257 6.62 -21.63 -6.45
N GLN A 258 5.58 -20.92 -6.03
CA GLN A 258 4.26 -21.52 -5.88
C GLN A 258 3.49 -21.46 -7.20
N THR A 259 3.64 -22.51 -8.00
CA THR A 259 2.75 -22.75 -9.14
C THR A 259 1.51 -23.47 -8.63
N MET A 260 0.45 -22.73 -8.32
CA MET A 260 -0.81 -23.30 -7.84
C MET A 260 -1.86 -23.29 -8.94
N THR A 261 -2.59 -24.40 -9.10
CA THR A 261 -3.77 -24.45 -9.98
C THR A 261 -4.98 -23.91 -9.23
N THR A 262 -5.99 -23.42 -9.97
CA THR A 262 -7.25 -22.94 -9.38
C THR A 262 -7.87 -24.00 -8.46
N GLU A 263 -7.87 -25.27 -8.89
CA GLU A 263 -8.37 -26.39 -8.10
C GLU A 263 -7.59 -26.58 -6.78
N SER A 264 -6.26 -26.52 -6.81
CA SER A 264 -5.43 -26.66 -5.61
C SER A 264 -5.66 -25.52 -4.62
N GLU A 265 -5.84 -24.30 -5.11
CA GLU A 265 -6.15 -23.13 -4.30
C GLU A 265 -7.53 -23.24 -3.66
N ASP A 266 -8.55 -23.60 -4.44
CA ASP A 266 -9.92 -23.71 -3.95
C ASP A 266 -10.02 -24.81 -2.88
N LYS A 267 -9.30 -25.92 -3.06
CA LYS A 267 -9.19 -26.97 -2.05
C LYS A 267 -8.51 -26.47 -0.78
N GLU A 268 -7.39 -25.75 -0.91
CA GLU A 268 -6.68 -25.18 0.25
C GLU A 268 -7.56 -24.17 1.00
N TRP A 269 -8.16 -23.22 0.29
CA TRP A 269 -8.98 -22.17 0.89
C TRP A 269 -10.25 -22.72 1.51
N THR A 270 -10.87 -23.74 0.89
CA THR A 270 -12.01 -24.44 1.49
C THR A 270 -11.61 -25.14 2.79
N ALA A 271 -10.48 -25.84 2.79
CA ALA A 271 -9.99 -26.53 3.99
C ALA A 271 -9.62 -25.55 5.12
N LYS A 272 -9.09 -24.38 4.76
CA LYS A 272 -8.60 -23.39 5.72
C LYS A 272 -9.67 -22.45 6.27
N TYR A 273 -10.58 -21.99 5.41
CA TYR A 273 -11.54 -20.92 5.75
C TYR A 273 -13.00 -21.37 5.62
N GLY A 274 -13.24 -22.58 5.09
CA GLY A 274 -14.58 -23.08 4.81
C GLY A 274 -15.08 -22.72 3.40
N PRO A 275 -16.17 -23.38 2.94
CA PRO A 275 -16.64 -23.27 1.56
C PRO A 275 -17.20 -21.89 1.20
N GLU A 276 -17.89 -21.22 2.13
CA GLU A 276 -18.46 -19.90 1.83
C GLU A 276 -17.37 -18.83 1.74
N ALA A 277 -16.39 -18.86 2.65
CA ALA A 277 -15.21 -18.01 2.59
C ALA A 277 -14.42 -18.22 1.29
N GLN A 278 -14.22 -19.47 0.89
CA GLN A 278 -13.53 -19.78 -0.37
C GLN A 278 -14.23 -19.15 -1.58
N LYS A 279 -15.56 -19.21 -1.67
CA LYS A 279 -16.31 -18.58 -2.78
C LYS A 279 -16.11 -17.06 -2.80
N VAL A 280 -16.15 -16.40 -1.62
CA VAL A 280 -15.93 -14.95 -1.50
C VAL A 280 -14.51 -14.58 -1.93
N ILE A 281 -13.50 -15.34 -1.48
CA ILE A 281 -12.10 -15.15 -1.86
C ILE A 281 -11.95 -15.33 -3.38
N ARG A 282 -12.47 -16.41 -3.96
CA ARG A 282 -12.37 -16.71 -5.39
C ARG A 282 -13.02 -15.62 -6.23
N LYS A 283 -14.24 -15.22 -5.89
CA LYS A 283 -14.93 -14.13 -6.58
C LYS A 283 -14.11 -12.84 -6.53
N THR A 284 -13.59 -12.48 -5.35
CA THR A 284 -12.79 -11.25 -5.20
C THR A 284 -11.47 -11.34 -5.96
N VAL A 285 -10.84 -12.52 -6.04
CA VAL A 285 -9.69 -12.75 -6.91
C VAL A 285 -10.05 -12.45 -8.36
N GLU A 286 -11.10 -13.10 -8.89
CA GLU A 286 -11.54 -12.99 -10.28
C GLU A 286 -11.91 -11.55 -10.66
N ASP A 287 -12.63 -10.85 -9.77
CA ASP A 287 -13.03 -9.45 -9.98
C ASP A 287 -11.83 -8.50 -10.12
N ASN A 288 -10.64 -8.86 -9.62
CA ASN A 288 -9.45 -7.99 -9.60
C ASN A 288 -8.32 -8.47 -10.54
N VAL A 289 -8.45 -9.62 -11.22
CA VAL A 289 -7.38 -10.12 -12.12
C VAL A 289 -7.14 -9.18 -13.29
N ALA A 290 -8.19 -8.66 -13.92
CA ALA A 290 -8.06 -7.79 -15.08
C ALA A 290 -7.29 -6.49 -14.75
N ASP A 291 -7.57 -5.89 -13.59
CA ASP A 291 -6.89 -4.69 -13.11
C ASP A 291 -5.39 -4.96 -12.82
N TYR A 292 -5.07 -6.12 -12.24
CA TYR A 292 -3.69 -6.55 -12.05
C TYR A 292 -2.95 -6.74 -13.39
N GLU A 293 -3.53 -7.49 -14.32
CA GLU A 293 -2.92 -7.75 -15.64
C GLU A 293 -2.77 -6.47 -16.48
N TYR A 294 -3.65 -5.49 -16.28
CA TYR A 294 -3.48 -4.15 -16.87
C TYR A 294 -2.21 -3.47 -16.34
N LEU A 295 -2.06 -3.33 -15.01
CA LEU A 295 -0.90 -2.69 -14.40
C LEU A 295 0.40 -3.46 -14.68
N LYS A 296 0.33 -4.78 -14.76
CA LYS A 296 1.48 -5.65 -15.05
C LYS A 296 2.14 -5.37 -16.40
N GLN A 297 1.39 -4.87 -17.39
CA GLN A 297 1.96 -4.47 -18.68
C GLN A 297 3.00 -3.35 -18.57
N PHE A 298 2.98 -2.61 -17.45
CA PHE A 298 3.91 -1.53 -17.16
C PHE A 298 4.98 -1.92 -16.12
N ALA A 299 5.00 -3.17 -15.67
CA ALA A 299 5.98 -3.66 -14.71
C ALA A 299 7.41 -3.54 -15.26
N LEU A 300 8.35 -3.21 -14.39
CA LEU A 300 9.76 -3.14 -14.76
C LEU A 300 10.26 -4.52 -15.25
N PRO A 301 11.14 -4.56 -16.28
CA PRO A 301 11.71 -5.81 -16.76
C PRO A 301 12.80 -6.30 -15.78
N ILE A 302 12.41 -7.19 -14.86
CA ILE A 302 13.30 -7.83 -13.89
C ILE A 302 13.92 -9.11 -14.44
#